data_AF-A0A3A8JIJ3-F1
#
_entry.id   AF-A0A3A8JIJ3-F1
#
_cell.length_a   1.000
_cell.length_b   1.000
_cell.length_c   1.000
_cell.angle_alpha   90.00
_cell.angle_beta   90.00
_cell.angle_gamma   90.00
#
_symmetry.space_group_name_H-M   'P 1'
#
loop_
_entity.id
_entity.type
_entity.pdbx_description
1 polymer ?
#
loop_
_entity_poly.entity_id
_entity_poly.type
_entity_poly.pdbx_seq_one_letter_code
_entity_poly.pdbx_strand_id
1 'polypeptide(L)' 'MKLTGQSPDEVRSWDHEDLLGLLAYCELENEELKQRTQHHPRPAGAPSHAPASGTTTVTYRLAPKPSPKPKR' A
#
# COMPACT_ATOMS: atom_id res chain seq x y z
N MET A 1 -10.96 -16.22 9.32
CA MET A 1 -10.02 -16.01 8.20
C MET A 1 -8.93 -15.05 8.63
N LYS A 2 -7.66 -15.48 8.62
CA LYS A 2 -6.49 -14.65 8.99
C LYS A 2 -5.96 -13.97 7.73
N LEU A 3 -6.36 -12.72 7.50
CA LEU A 3 -5.94 -11.94 6.33
C LEU A 3 -5.33 -10.63 6.84
N THR A 4 -4.09 -10.37 6.42
CA THR A 4 -3.22 -9.22 6.72
C THR A 4 -2.38 -9.32 8.01
N GLY A 5 -1.08 -9.58 7.84
CA GLY A 5 -0.08 -9.44 8.92
C GLY A 5 0.84 -10.64 9.16
N GLN A 6 0.58 -11.80 8.56
CA GLN A 6 1.37 -13.00 8.84
C GLN A 6 2.70 -13.02 8.11
N SER A 7 3.74 -13.46 8.84
CA SER A 7 5.06 -13.64 8.28
C SER A 7 5.08 -14.81 7.28
N PRO A 8 5.98 -14.80 6.28
CA PRO A 8 6.09 -15.90 5.32
C PRO A 8 6.31 -17.27 5.99
N ASP A 9 7.04 -17.31 7.11
CA ASP A 9 7.28 -18.55 7.86
C ASP A 9 6.03 -19.07 8.55
N GLU A 10 5.16 -18.19 9.03
CA GLU A 10 3.89 -18.58 9.61
C GLU A 10 2.97 -19.19 8.55
N VAL A 11 2.90 -18.60 7.36
CA VAL A 11 2.07 -19.11 6.25
C VAL A 11 2.53 -20.50 5.78
N ARG A 12 3.84 -20.79 5.82
CA ARG A 12 4.37 -22.13 5.48
C ARG A 12 3.93 -23.22 6.44
N SER A 13 3.51 -22.86 7.64
CA SER A 13 3.02 -23.82 8.65
C SER A 13 1.52 -24.09 8.56
N TRP A 14 0.81 -23.40 7.65
CA TRP A 14 -0.63 -23.58 7.49
C TRP A 14 -0.95 -24.94 6.88
N ASP A 15 -2.15 -25.43 7.18
CA ASP A 15 -2.63 -26.65 6.56
C ASP A 15 -2.97 -26.44 5.07
N HIS A 16 -3.11 -27.54 4.35
CA HIS A 16 -3.32 -27.49 2.90
C HIS A 16 -4.66 -26.84 2.54
N GLU A 17 -5.70 -27.08 3.33
CA GLU A 17 -7.05 -26.57 3.09
C GLU A 17 -7.11 -25.04 3.26
N ASP A 18 -6.44 -24.50 4.28
CA ASP A 18 -6.33 -23.06 4.51
C ASP A 18 -5.59 -22.36 3.37
N LEU A 19 -4.52 -23.00 2.84
CA LEU A 19 -3.79 -22.49 1.68
C LEU A 19 -4.65 -22.49 0.42
N LEU A 20 -5.41 -23.56 0.18
CA LEU A 20 -6.34 -23.64 -0.96
C LEU A 20 -7.45 -22.60 -0.84
N GLY A 21 -8.03 -22.44 0.35
CA GLY A 21 -9.04 -21.42 0.62
C GLY A 21 -8.52 -20.00 0.40
N LEU A 22 -7.26 -19.72 0.78
CA LEU A 22 -6.63 -18.43 0.53
C LEU A 22 -6.41 -18.20 -0.98
N LEU A 23 -5.92 -19.21 -1.71
CA LEU A 23 -5.71 -19.10 -3.15
C LEU A 23 -7.03 -18.85 -3.91
N ALA A 24 -8.08 -19.59 -3.58
CA ALA A 24 -9.41 -19.39 -4.16
C ALA A 24 -9.96 -17.98 -3.87
N TYR A 25 -9.74 -17.47 -2.65
CA TYR A 25 -10.11 -16.10 -2.29
C TYR A 25 -9.33 -15.05 -3.11
N CYS A 26 -8.01 -15.24 -3.29
CA CYS A 26 -7.19 -14.35 -4.12
C CYS A 26 -7.61 -14.37 -5.59
N GLU A 27 -8.01 -15.53 -6.13
CA GLU A 27 -8.55 -15.61 -7.50
C GLU A 27 -9.83 -14.79 -7.64
N LEU A 28 -10.75 -14.90 -6.68
CA LEU A 28 -11.99 -14.12 -6.67
C LEU A 28 -11.74 -12.61 -6.59
N GLU A 29 -10.84 -12.16 -5.72
CA GLU A 29 -10.48 -10.74 -5.61
C GLU A 29 -9.83 -10.21 -6.91
N ASN A 30 -8.98 -11.02 -7.55
CA ASN A 30 -8.38 -10.68 -8.83
C ASN A 30 -9.43 -10.53 -9.95
N GLU A 31 -10.45 -11.39 -9.98
CA GLU A 31 -11.55 -11.27 -10.93
C GLU A 31 -12.35 -9.99 -10.71
N GLU A 32 -12.66 -9.66 -9.46
CA GLU A 32 -13.36 -8.42 -9.10
C GLU A 32 -12.54 -7.17 -9.51
N LEU A 33 -11.22 -7.19 -9.28
CA LEU A 33 -10.33 -6.11 -9.68
C LEU A 33 -10.25 -5.95 -11.21
N LYS A 34 -10.22 -7.06 -11.95
CA LYS A 34 -10.27 -7.05 -13.42
C LYS A 34 -11.58 -6.44 -13.93
N GLN A 35 -12.71 -6.77 -13.33
CA GLN A 35 -14.00 -6.17 -13.70
C GLN A 35 -14.02 -4.66 -13.41
N ARG A 36 -13.54 -4.23 -12.24
CA ARG A 36 -13.46 -2.79 -11.88
C ARG A 36 -12.55 -2.01 -12.82
N THR A 37 -11.42 -2.58 -13.23
CA THR A 37 -10.47 -1.94 -14.16
C THR A 37 -10.98 -1.87 -15.60
N GLN A 38 -11.80 -2.82 -16.03
CA GLN A 38 -12.43 -2.79 -17.37
C GLN A 38 -13.64 -1.84 -17.44
N HIS A 39 -14.37 -1.64 -16.34
CA HIS A 39 -15.56 -0.79 -16.31
C HIS A 39 -15.30 0.68 -15.92
N HIS A 40 -14.08 1.05 -15.53
CA HIS A 40 -13.75 2.44 -15.22
C HIS A 40 -12.87 3.05 -16.32
N PRO A 41 -13.40 3.94 -17.19
CA PRO A 41 -12.54 4.74 -18.05
C PRO A 41 -11.69 5.64 -17.13
N ARG A 42 -10.40 5.32 -17.03
CA ARG A 42 -9.38 6.07 -16.27
C ARG A 42 -9.55 7.57 -16.53
N PRO A 43 -9.97 8.40 -15.56
CA PRO A 43 -9.77 9.83 -15.69
C PRO A 43 -8.25 10.06 -15.72
N ALA A 44 -7.78 10.76 -16.75
CA ALA A 44 -6.40 11.18 -16.89
C ALA A 44 -6.01 12.06 -15.69
N GLY A 45 -5.48 11.46 -14.63
CA GLY A 45 -5.13 12.18 -13.41
C GLY A 45 -4.85 11.35 -12.16
N ALA A 46 -5.10 10.04 -12.15
CA ALA A 46 -4.74 9.20 -11.00
C ALA A 46 -3.24 8.82 -11.02
N PRO A 47 -2.48 9.02 -9.93
CA PRO A 47 -1.07 8.67 -9.88
C PRO A 47 -0.90 7.16 -10.04
N SER A 48 -0.13 6.80 -11.06
CA SER A 48 0.27 5.43 -11.37
C SER A 48 1.14 4.91 -10.24
N HIS A 49 0.62 4.04 -9.37
CA HIS A 49 1.43 3.22 -8.49
C HIS A 49 2.15 2.15 -9.32
N ALA A 50 3.17 2.57 -10.06
CA ALA A 50 4.19 1.66 -10.57
C ALA A 50 5.20 1.40 -9.45
N PRO A 51 5.67 0.17 -9.23
CA PRO A 51 6.72 -0.10 -8.25
C PRO A 51 8.06 0.30 -8.89
N ALA A 52 8.42 1.57 -8.77
CA ALA A 52 9.78 2.03 -9.06
C ALA A 52 10.51 2.16 -7.73
N SER A 53 11.58 1.39 -7.57
CA SER A 53 12.63 1.61 -6.58
C SER A 53 13.05 3.08 -6.65
N GLY A 54 12.51 3.92 -5.77
CA GLY A 54 12.48 5.36 -5.96
C GLY A 54 12.64 6.09 -4.63
N THR A 55 13.75 6.80 -4.52
CA THR A 55 14.15 7.67 -3.41
C THR A 55 12.97 8.47 -2.84
N THR A 56 12.72 8.31 -1.54
CA THR A 56 11.74 9.09 -0.78
C THR A 56 12.32 10.47 -0.47
N THR A 57 11.99 11.48 -1.27
CA THR A 57 12.38 12.86 -0.96
C THR A 57 11.41 13.45 0.05
N VAL A 58 11.86 13.68 1.29
CA VAL A 58 11.09 14.38 2.32
C VAL A 58 11.59 15.82 2.44
N THR A 59 10.73 16.78 2.15
CA THR A 59 11.04 18.21 2.26
C THR A 59 10.45 18.78 3.55
N TYR A 60 11.30 19.17 4.50
CA TYR A 60 10.86 19.88 5.72
C TYR A 60 11.02 21.40 5.54
N ARG A 61 10.01 22.17 5.96
CA ARG A 61 10.11 23.63 6.05
C ARG A 61 10.57 24.02 7.44
N LEU A 62 11.79 24.55 7.53
CA LEU A 62 12.30 25.13 8.77
C LEU A 62 11.69 26.52 8.96
N ALA A 63 10.84 26.69 9.98
CA ALA A 63 10.36 28.02 10.36
C ALA A 63 11.55 28.89 10.83
N PRO A 64 11.61 30.19 10.48
CA PRO A 64 12.66 31.07 10.97
C PRO A 64 12.64 31.11 12.49
N LYS A 65 13.80 30.88 13.11
CA LYS A 65 13.97 30.93 14.56
C LYS A 65 13.65 32.35 15.05
N PRO A 66 12.76 32.55 16.05
CA PRO A 66 12.48 33.87 16.58
C PRO A 66 13.77 34.46 17.16
N SER A 67 14.20 35.60 16.61
CA SER A 67 15.35 36.35 17.13
C SER A 67 15.03 36.86 18.55
N PRO A 68 15.98 36.77 19.49
CA PRO A 68 15.76 37.25 20.85
C PRO A 68 15.56 38.76 20.85
N LYS A 69 14.46 39.22 21.44
CA LYS A 69 14.18 40.66 21.62
C LYS A 69 15.26 41.27 22.53
N PRO A 70 15.80 42.46 22.21
CA PRO A 70 16.73 43.14 23.11
C PRO A 70 15.99 43.53 24.40
N LYS A 71 16.57 43.17 25.56
CA LYS A 71 16.14 43.68 26.86
C LYS A 71 16.45 45.18 26.92
N ARG A 72 15.44 45.99 27.23
CA ARG A 72 15.59 47.38 27.65
C ARG A 72 16.19 47.46 29.05
#